data_AF-A0A829HCK0-F1
#
_entry.id   AF-A0A829HCK0-F1
#
_cell.length_a   1.000
_cell.length_b   1.000
_cell.length_c   1.000
_cell.angle_alpha   90.00
_cell.angle_beta   90.00
_cell.angle_gamma   90.00
#
_symmetry.space_group_name_H-M   'P 1'
#
loop_
_entity.id
_entity.type
_entity.pdbx_description
1 polymer ?
#
loop_
_entity_poly.entity_id
_entity_poly.type
_entity_poly.pdbx_seq_one_letter_code
_entity_poly.pdbx_strand_id
1 'polypeptide(L)' 'MGCPYDNAPMESFHASLKKECVYPVPVFEDYETAAAVLFEYVHAFYNRKRIHSSLGYQTPLQVEIATLKSQMAA' A
#
# COMPACT_ATOMS: atom_id res chain seq x y z
N MET A 1 -5.81 12.42 19.94
CA MET A 1 -6.34 11.15 20.49
C MET A 1 -6.61 10.25 19.29
N GLY A 2 -5.75 9.26 19.03
CA GLY A 2 -5.95 8.31 17.92
C GLY A 2 -6.71 7.09 18.41
N CYS A 3 -7.73 6.67 17.67
CA CYS A 3 -8.42 5.41 17.97
C CYS A 3 -7.59 4.27 17.37
N PRO A 4 -7.52 3.08 18.00
CA PRO A 4 -6.77 1.94 17.46
C PRO A 4 -7.22 1.53 16.05
N TYR A 5 -8.44 1.88 15.65
CA TYR A 5 -8.96 1.68 14.29
C TYR A 5 -8.31 2.60 13.23
N ASP A 6 -7.80 3.77 13.62
CA ASP A 6 -7.07 4.66 12.69
C ASP A 6 -5.74 4.03 12.24
N ASN A 7 -5.15 3.16 13.08
CA ASN A 7 -3.88 2.48 12.79
C ASN A 7 -4.07 1.17 12.01
N ALA A 8 -5.24 0.53 12.11
CA ALA A 8 -5.55 -0.74 11.46
C ALA A 8 -5.22 -0.80 9.94
N PRO A 9 -5.51 0.23 9.10
CA PRO A 9 -5.12 0.20 7.69
C PRO A 9 -3.60 0.23 7.50
N MET A 10 -2.89 1.01 8.32
CA MET A 10 -1.44 1.12 8.26
C MET A 10 -0.75 -0.16 8.75
N GLU A 11 -1.28 -0.81 9.79
CA GLU A 11 -0.80 -2.10 10.26
C GLU A 11 -0.97 -3.19 9.21
N SER A 12 -2.12 -3.21 8.53
CA SER A 12 -2.42 -4.15 7.44
C SER A 12 -1.48 -3.95 6.24
N PHE A 13 -1.17 -2.70 5.92
CA PHE A 13 -0.17 -2.35 4.91
C PHE A 13 1.22 -2.87 5.30
N HIS A 14 1.70 -2.55 6.51
CA HIS A 14 3.02 -2.97 6.98
C HIS A 14 3.17 -4.50 7.06
N ALA A 15 2.11 -5.22 7.45
CA ALA A 15 2.10 -6.67 7.45
C ALA A 15 2.26 -7.24 6.03
N SER A 16 1.54 -6.67 5.06
CA SER A 16 1.63 -7.05 3.64
C SER A 16 3.01 -6.75 3.07
N LEU A 17 3.51 -5.53 3.28
CA LEU A 17 4.84 -5.09 2.84
C LEU A 17 5.93 -6.03 3.34
N LYS A 18 5.94 -6.34 4.63
CA LYS A 18 6.94 -7.25 5.20
C LYS A 18 6.85 -8.64 4.58
N LYS A 19 5.64 -9.19 4.48
CA LYS A 19 5.41 -10.56 3.98
C LYS A 19 5.82 -10.73 2.52
N GLU A 20 5.53 -9.75 1.68
CA GLU A 20 5.64 -9.91 0.22
C GLU A 20 6.85 -9.22 -0.39
N CYS A 21 7.42 -8.22 0.29
CA CYS A 21 8.56 -7.46 -0.22
C CYS A 21 9.84 -7.67 0.61
N VAL A 22 9.72 -7.72 1.94
CA VAL A 22 10.90 -7.75 2.82
C VAL A 22 11.35 -9.17 3.14
N TYR A 23 10.47 -10.04 3.63
CA TYR A 23 10.81 -11.42 4.00
C TYR A 23 11.33 -12.28 2.85
N PRO A 24 10.87 -12.11 1.59
CA PRO A 24 11.44 -12.83 0.45
C PRO A 24 12.87 -12.39 0.09
N VAL A 25 13.31 -11.21 0.56
CA VAL A 25 14.64 -10.66 0.28
C VAL A 25 15.51 -10.84 1.53
N PRO A 26 16.46 -11.80 1.53
CA PRO A 26 17.21 -12.14 2.74
C PRO A 26 18.15 -11.02 3.22
N VAL A 27 18.69 -10.22 2.30
CA VAL A 27 19.56 -9.07 2.57
C VAL A 27 19.44 -8.08 1.41
N PHE A 28 19.40 -6.79 1.72
CA PHE A 28 19.61 -5.72 0.74
C PHE A 28 21.09 -5.34 0.76
N GLU A 29 21.70 -5.20 -0.41
CA GLU A 29 23.13 -4.87 -0.55
C GLU A 29 23.44 -3.47 0.00
N ASP A 30 22.55 -2.52 -0.26
CA ASP A 30 22.67 -1.14 0.16
C ASP A 30 21.28 -0.48 0.36
N TYR A 31 21.30 0.73 0.92
CA TYR A 31 20.10 1.50 1.22
C TYR A 31 19.32 1.92 -0.05
N GLU A 32 20.02 2.30 -1.13
CA GLU A 32 19.40 2.75 -2.37
C GLU A 32 18.64 1.62 -3.04
N THR A 33 19.22 0.41 -3.05
CA THR A 33 18.55 -0.80 -3.53
C THR A 33 17.29 -1.11 -2.72
N ALA A 34 17.37 -1.05 -1.38
CA ALA A 34 16.20 -1.25 -0.52
C ALA A 34 15.12 -0.20 -0.80
N ALA A 35 15.50 1.07 -0.92
CA ALA A 35 14.57 2.16 -1.20
C ALA A 35 13.89 2.00 -2.56
N ALA A 36 14.63 1.60 -3.61
CA ALA A 36 14.10 1.37 -4.95
C ALA A 36 13.08 0.21 -4.97
N VAL A 37 13.40 -0.90 -4.30
CA VAL A 37 12.50 -2.06 -4.18
C VAL A 37 11.23 -1.69 -3.43
N LEU A 38 11.34 -0.98 -2.30
CA LEU A 38 10.18 -0.50 -1.55
C LEU A 38 9.32 0.46 -2.36
N PHE A 39 9.96 1.39 -3.10
CA PHE A 39 9.27 2.34 -3.97
C PHE A 39 8.49 1.61 -5.06
N GLU A 40 9.13 0.65 -5.75
CA GLU A 40 8.48 -0.15 -6.77
C GLU A 40 7.29 -0.94 -6.19
N TYR A 41 7.49 -1.59 -5.04
CA TYR A 41 6.42 -2.33 -4.37
C TYR A 41 5.23 -1.44 -4.06
N VAL A 42 5.43 -0.24 -3.51
CA VAL A 42 4.33 0.67 -3.16
C VAL A 42 3.63 1.20 -4.41
N HIS A 43 4.39 1.74 -5.38
CA HIS A 43 3.82 2.47 -6.51
C HIS A 43 3.36 1.58 -7.66
N ALA A 44 4.12 0.54 -8.00
CA ALA A 44 3.85 -0.30 -9.15
C ALA A 44 2.98 -1.52 -8.81
N PHE A 45 3.07 -2.03 -7.58
CA PHE A 45 2.35 -3.21 -7.15
C PHE A 45 1.19 -2.90 -6.19
N TYR A 46 1.46 -2.38 -5.00
CA TYR A 46 0.46 -2.20 -3.95
C TYR A 46 -0.66 -1.27 -4.39
N ASN A 47 -0.32 -0.04 -4.79
CA ASN A 47 -1.33 0.96 -5.16
C ASN A 47 -2.08 0.60 -6.45
N ARG A 48 -1.42 -0.05 -7.42
CA ARG A 48 -1.95 -0.24 -8.78
C ARG A 48 -2.53 -1.62 -9.07
N LYS A 49 -2.09 -2.66 -8.36
CA LYS A 49 -2.41 -4.05 -8.68
C LYS A 49 -3.02 -4.83 -7.51
N ARG A 50 -2.69 -4.46 -6.28
CA ARG A 50 -3.19 -5.19 -5.11
C ARG A 50 -4.66 -4.86 -4.85
N ILE A 51 -5.49 -5.89 -4.81
CA ILE A 51 -6.92 -5.78 -4.53
C ILE A 51 -7.17 -6.04 -3.04
N HIS A 52 -8.02 -5.21 -2.42
CA HIS A 52 -8.42 -5.37 -1.02
C HIS A 52 -9.91 -5.64 -0.89
N SER A 53 -10.28 -6.67 -0.12
CA SER A 53 -11.69 -6.96 0.18
C SER A 53 -12.38 -5.81 0.91
N SER A 54 -11.66 -5.14 1.82
CA SER A 54 -12.11 -3.94 2.52
C SER A 54 -12.36 -2.74 1.60
N LEU A 55 -11.81 -2.75 0.38
CA LEU A 55 -12.02 -1.74 -0.65
C LEU A 55 -13.03 -2.19 -1.72
N GLY A 56 -13.87 -3.17 -1.42
CA GLY A 56 -14.85 -3.69 -2.40
C GLY A 56 -14.20 -4.41 -3.58
N TYR A 57 -13.08 -5.10 -3.33
CA TYR A 57 -12.27 -5.76 -4.37
C TYR A 57 -11.70 -4.80 -5.42
N GLN A 58 -11.36 -3.58 -4.99
CA GLN A 58 -10.66 -2.60 -5.81
C GLN A 58 -9.22 -2.38 -5.31
N THR A 59 -8.41 -1.79 -6.17
CA THR A 59 -7.05 -1.33 -5.82
C THR A 59 -7.10 0.01 -5.09
N PRO A 60 -6.09 0.33 -4.24
CA PRO A 60 -6.03 1.62 -3.56
C PRO A 60 -6.14 2.81 -4.51
N LEU A 61 -5.46 2.75 -5.67
CA LEU A 61 -5.51 3.80 -6.67
C LEU A 61 -6.91 3.96 -7.29
N GLN A 62 -7.64 2.87 -7.54
CA GLN A 62 -9.00 2.95 -8.07
C GLN A 62 -9.93 3.66 -7.09
N VAL A 63 -9.81 3.35 -5.80
CA VAL A 63 -10.59 4.01 -4.75
C VAL A 63 -10.23 5.49 -4.67
N GLU A 64 -8.94 5.83 -4.65
CA GLU A 64 -8.47 7.23 -4.61
C GLU A 64 -9.01 8.04 -5.80
N ILE A 65 -8.91 7.50 -7.02
CA ILE A 65 -9.45 8.15 -8.23
C ILE A 65 -10.97 8.35 -8.11
N ALA A 66 -11.71 7.35 -7.62
CA ALA A 66 -13.15 7.46 -7.45
C ALA A 66 -13.52 8.53 -6.39
N THR A 67 -12.80 8.57 -5.28
CA THR A 67 -12.98 9.58 -4.22
C THR A 67 -12.71 10.99 -4.75
N LEU A 68 -11.61 11.19 -5.48
CA LEU A 68 -11.26 12.49 -6.07
C LEU A 68 -12.32 12.95 -7.08
N LYS A 69 -12.82 12.05 -7.93
CA LYS A 69 -13.91 12.37 -8.88
C LYS A 69 -15.18 12.81 -8.17
N SER A 70 -15.55 12.13 -7.08
CA SER A 70 -16.74 12.49 -6.29
C SER A 70 -16.58 13.84 -5.59
N GLN A 71 -15.37 14.19 -5.14
CA GLN A 71 -15.08 15.49 -4.53
C GLN A 71 -15.10 16.65 -5.52
N MET A 72 -14.69 16.42 -6.78
CA MET A 72 -14.74 17.43 -7.83
C MET A 72 -16.14 17.64 -8.41
N ALA A 73 -17.04 16.68 -8.21
CA ALA A 73 -18.42 16.74 -8.68
C ALA A 73 -19.41 17.33 -7.64
N ALA A 74 -18.91 17.67 -6.45
CA ALA A 74 -19.64 18.33 -5.36
C ALA A 74 -19.28 19.83 -5.30
#